data_AF-A0A4S8ML67-F1
#
_entry.id   AF-A0A4S8ML67-F1
#
_cell.length_a   1.000
_cell.length_b   1.000
_cell.length_c   1.000
_cell.angle_alpha   90.00
_cell.angle_beta   90.00
_cell.angle_gamma   90.00
#
_symmetry.space_group_name_H-M   'P 1'
#
loop_
_entity.id
_entity.type
_entity.pdbx_description
1 polymer ?
#
loop_
_entity_poly.entity_id
_entity_poly.type
_entity_poly.pdbx_seq_one_letter_code
_entity_poly.pdbx_strand_id
1 'polypeptide(L)'
;ENMADAVWETLEKFGINNRVIAFAMDNASNNDTLVEHFAEKCSDHGIPFSAKDARLRCVPHTIHLAALKLLEAIGAVNKGSESQDTYQDSATARVECEFDDEAVALEDGIND
;
A
#
# COMPACT_ATOMS: atom_id res chain seq x y z
N GLU A 1 23.23 -3.33 -0.81
CA GLU A 1 22.32 -4.46 -0.62
C GLU A 1 21.15 -4.26 -1.58
N ASN A 2 20.92 -5.20 -2.51
CA ASN A 2 19.81 -5.11 -3.44
C ASN A 2 18.54 -5.53 -2.68
N MET A 3 17.42 -4.81 -2.84
CA MET A 3 16.17 -5.17 -2.16
C MET A 3 15.76 -6.62 -2.45
N ALA A 4 16.07 -7.12 -3.65
CA ALA A 4 15.83 -8.52 -4.01
C ALA A 4 16.64 -9.52 -3.19
N ASP A 5 17.89 -9.19 -2.79
CA ASP A 5 18.72 -10.06 -1.95
C ASP A 5 18.12 -10.17 -0.54
N ALA A 6 17.79 -9.03 0.07
CA ALA A 6 17.20 -9.01 1.41
C ALA A 6 15.85 -9.76 1.46
N VAL A 7 15.01 -9.58 0.44
CA VAL A 7 13.75 -10.32 0.29
C VAL A 7 14.01 -11.82 0.13
N TRP A 8 14.95 -12.21 -0.73
CA TRP A 8 15.28 -13.61 -0.97
C TRP A 8 15.80 -14.31 0.28
N GLU A 9 16.80 -13.73 0.95
CA GLU A 9 17.39 -14.27 2.19
C GLU A 9 16.34 -14.43 3.28
N THR A 10 15.41 -13.47 3.39
CA THR A 10 14.28 -13.56 4.32
C THR A 10 13.38 -14.74 3.98
N LEU A 11 12.99 -14.90 2.72
CA LEU A 11 12.11 -16.00 2.29
C LEU A 11 12.79 -17.37 2.43
N GLU A 12 14.09 -17.46 2.16
CA GLU A 12 14.90 -18.66 2.33
C GLU A 12 14.98 -19.06 3.81
N LYS A 13 15.18 -18.09 4.71
CA LYS A 13 15.16 -18.32 6.17
C LYS A 13 13.85 -18.97 6.65
N PHE A 14 12.74 -18.68 5.99
CA PHE A 14 11.43 -19.29 6.28
C PHE A 14 11.09 -20.49 5.40
N GLY A 15 11.94 -20.85 4.42
CA GLY A 15 11.71 -21.96 3.50
C GLY A 15 10.52 -21.76 2.55
N ILE A 16 10.21 -20.50 2.20
CA ILE A 16 9.03 -20.13 1.38
C ILE A 16 9.40 -19.40 0.08
N ASN A 17 10.68 -19.35 -0.29
CA ASN A 17 11.16 -18.74 -1.53
C ASN A 17 10.51 -19.36 -2.80
N ASN A 18 10.09 -20.62 -2.75
CA ASN A 18 9.34 -21.29 -3.84
C ASN A 18 7.80 -21.19 -3.73
N ARG A 19 7.29 -20.36 -2.80
CA ARG A 19 5.86 -20.15 -2.57
C ARG A 19 5.39 -18.75 -2.96
N VAL A 20 6.29 -17.89 -3.42
CA VAL A 20 5.94 -16.53 -3.86
C VAL A 20 5.33 -16.58 -5.25
N ILE A 21 4.12 -16.03 -5.38
CA ILE A 21 3.39 -15.97 -6.66
C ILE A 21 3.51 -14.56 -7.27
N ALA A 22 3.41 -13.52 -6.44
CA ALA A 22 3.41 -12.13 -6.88
C ALA A 22 3.81 -11.17 -5.75
N PHE A 23 4.26 -9.98 -6.12
CA PHE A 23 4.53 -8.86 -5.22
C PHE A 23 3.55 -7.72 -5.49
N ALA A 24 2.81 -7.30 -4.46
CA ALA A 24 1.98 -6.10 -4.50
C ALA A 24 2.74 -4.92 -3.88
N MET A 25 3.22 -4.00 -4.71
CA MET A 25 4.08 -2.89 -4.28
C MET A 25 3.62 -1.57 -4.90
N ASP A 26 4.13 -0.45 -4.40
CA ASP A 26 3.77 0.87 -4.93
C ASP A 26 4.24 1.06 -6.40
N ASN A 27 3.94 2.24 -6.96
CA ASN A 27 4.22 2.52 -8.36
C ASN A 27 5.69 2.87 -8.65
N ALA A 28 6.58 2.81 -7.66
CA ALA A 28 7.99 3.16 -7.84
C ALA A 28 8.69 2.20 -8.81
N SER A 29 9.64 2.74 -9.59
CA SER A 29 10.37 1.98 -10.62
C SER A 29 11.41 1.02 -10.05
N ASN A 30 11.94 1.29 -8.86
CA ASN A 30 12.86 0.39 -8.17
C ASN A 30 12.22 -0.97 -7.81
N ASN A 31 10.88 -1.01 -7.69
CA ASN A 31 10.12 -2.25 -7.52
C ASN A 31 10.11 -3.09 -8.81
N ASP A 32 10.34 -2.50 -9.99
CA ASP A 32 10.55 -3.26 -11.24
C ASP A 32 11.85 -4.06 -11.12
N THR A 33 12.93 -3.37 -10.78
CA THR A 33 14.26 -3.96 -10.57
C THR A 33 14.24 -5.06 -9.50
N LEU A 34 13.49 -4.88 -8.41
CA LEU A 34 13.34 -5.92 -7.38
C LEU A 34 12.77 -7.22 -7.95
N VAL A 35 11.65 -7.15 -8.67
CA VAL A 35 10.95 -8.34 -9.19
C VAL A 35 11.76 -9.01 -10.29
N GLU A 36 12.48 -8.24 -11.11
CA GLU A 36 13.40 -8.76 -12.13
C GLU A 36 14.53 -9.59 -11.49
N HIS A 37 15.24 -9.03 -10.51
CA HIS A 37 16.29 -9.77 -9.80
C HIS A 37 15.76 -10.95 -8.99
N PHE A 38 14.55 -10.85 -8.45
CA PHE A 38 13.91 -12.00 -7.80
C PHE A 38 13.64 -13.14 -8.81
N ALA A 39 13.19 -12.81 -10.02
CA ALA A 39 12.98 -13.80 -11.08
C ALA A 39 14.29 -14.45 -11.55
N GLU A 40 15.39 -13.70 -11.61
CA GLU A 40 16.73 -14.24 -11.87
C GLU A 40 17.10 -15.30 -10.81
N LYS A 41 16.92 -14.98 -9.52
CA LYS A 41 17.17 -15.95 -8.43
C LYS A 41 16.25 -17.17 -8.51
N CYS A 42 14.97 -16.98 -8.85
CA CYS A 42 14.07 -18.11 -9.09
C CYS A 42 14.58 -19.01 -10.22
N SER A 43 15.06 -18.43 -11.32
CA SER A 43 15.65 -19.18 -12.45
C SER A 43 16.87 -19.99 -12.02
N ASP A 44 17.78 -19.40 -11.23
CA ASP A 44 18.96 -20.08 -10.70
C ASP A 44 18.62 -21.28 -9.81
N HIS A 45 17.43 -21.27 -9.18
CA HIS A 45 16.93 -22.34 -8.31
C HIS A 45 15.91 -23.25 -9.01
N GLY A 46 15.69 -23.11 -10.31
CA GLY A 46 14.74 -23.91 -11.08
C GLY A 46 13.26 -23.68 -10.70
N ILE A 47 12.94 -22.51 -10.15
CA ILE A 47 11.59 -22.12 -9.76
C ILE A 47 10.94 -21.35 -10.92
N PRO A 48 9.81 -21.80 -11.48
CA PRO A 48 9.10 -21.06 -12.52
C PRO A 48 8.48 -19.79 -11.92
N PHE A 49 8.97 -18.63 -12.34
CA PHE A 49 8.48 -17.33 -11.88
C PHE A 49 8.57 -16.30 -13.02
N SER A 50 7.47 -15.60 -13.28
CA SER A 50 7.38 -14.58 -14.34
C SER A 50 7.37 -13.20 -13.71
N ALA A 51 8.46 -12.43 -13.88
CA ALA A 51 8.52 -11.07 -13.34
C ALA A 51 7.37 -10.17 -13.83
N LYS A 52 6.98 -10.38 -15.10
CA LYS A 52 5.88 -9.65 -15.75
C LYS A 52 4.53 -9.95 -15.09
N ASP A 53 4.23 -11.20 -14.80
CA ASP A 53 2.93 -11.61 -14.25
C ASP A 53 2.89 -11.44 -12.72
N ALA A 54 4.05 -11.46 -12.08
CA ALA A 54 4.21 -11.33 -10.63
C ALA A 54 4.24 -9.89 -10.12
N ARG A 55 4.35 -8.89 -11.00
CA ARG A 55 4.33 -7.48 -10.59
C ARG A 55 2.90 -6.95 -10.47
N LEU A 56 2.43 -6.82 -9.23
CA LEU A 56 1.17 -6.17 -8.92
C LEU A 56 1.42 -4.75 -8.38
N ARG A 57 0.51 -3.83 -8.73
CA ARG A 57 0.48 -2.47 -8.18
C ARG A 57 -0.37 -2.43 -6.91
N CYS A 58 0.05 -1.64 -5.95
CA CYS A 58 -0.66 -1.42 -4.69
C CYS A 58 -1.97 -0.67 -4.97
N VAL A 59 -3.10 -1.36 -4.80
CA VAL A 59 -4.45 -0.82 -5.06
C VAL A 59 -4.71 0.49 -4.28
N PRO A 60 -4.45 0.58 -2.96
CA PRO A 60 -4.59 1.83 -2.22
C PRO A 60 -3.79 2.99 -2.82
N HIS A 61 -2.53 2.73 -3.23
CA HIS A 61 -1.68 3.77 -3.82
C HIS A 61 -2.22 4.24 -5.18
N THR A 62 -2.71 3.32 -6.01
CA THR A 62 -3.36 3.66 -7.28
C THR A 62 -4.62 4.50 -7.09
N ILE A 63 -5.47 4.14 -6.12
CA ILE A 63 -6.69 4.90 -5.78
C ILE A 63 -6.32 6.30 -5.30
N HIS A 64 -5.34 6.41 -4.40
CA HIS A 64 -4.87 7.69 -3.88
C HIS A 64 -4.37 8.62 -5.00
N LEU A 65 -3.52 8.11 -5.91
CA LEU A 65 -3.06 8.88 -7.07
C LEU A 65 -4.21 9.30 -7.99
N ALA A 66 -5.19 8.42 -8.23
CA ALA A 66 -6.35 8.74 -9.05
C ALA A 66 -7.21 9.85 -8.42
N ALA A 67 -7.46 9.77 -7.11
CA ALA A 67 -8.19 10.79 -6.37
C ALA A 67 -7.47 12.15 -6.40
N LEU A 68 -6.16 12.18 -6.17
CA LEU A 68 -5.36 13.41 -6.28
C LEU A 68 -5.48 14.03 -7.67
N LYS A 69 -5.38 13.23 -8.74
CA LYS A 69 -5.51 13.73 -10.11
C LYS A 69 -6.90 14.28 -10.41
N LEU A 70 -7.94 13.65 -9.86
CA LEU A 70 -9.31 14.16 -9.96
C LEU A 70 -9.46 15.52 -9.26
N LEU A 71 -8.96 15.63 -8.02
CA LEU A 71 -9.01 16.86 -7.23
C LEU A 71 -8.22 18.00 -7.86
N GLU A 72 -7.05 17.70 -8.44
CA GLU A 72 -6.28 18.64 -9.26
C GLU A 72 -7.10 19.14 -10.46
N ALA A 73 -7.78 18.23 -11.18
CA ALA A 73 -8.53 18.55 -12.38
C ALA A 73 -9.75 19.45 -12.13
N ILE A 74 -10.40 19.31 -10.96
CA ILE A 74 -11.53 20.17 -10.56
C ILE A 74 -11.09 21.46 -9.85
N GLY A 75 -9.79 21.68 -9.68
CA GLY A 75 -9.24 22.86 -9.00
C GLY A 75 -9.42 22.87 -7.49
N ALA A 76 -9.72 21.72 -6.88
CA ALA A 76 -9.84 21.58 -5.43
C ALA A 76 -8.47 21.53 -4.73
N VAL A 77 -7.41 21.13 -5.46
CA VAL A 77 -6.04 21.04 -4.96
C VAL A 77 -5.08 21.66 -5.97
N ASN A 78 -4.14 22.48 -5.49
CA ASN A 78 -3.07 23.04 -6.30
C ASN A 78 -1.80 22.19 -6.17
N LYS A 79 -1.11 21.94 -7.29
CA LYS A 79 0.24 21.35 -7.31
C LYS A 79 1.21 22.25 -6.53
N GLY A 80 1.36 22.00 -5.23
CA GLY A 80 2.20 22.81 -4.34
C GLY A 80 1.87 22.66 -2.86
N SER A 81 0.64 22.24 -2.52
CA SER A 81 0.35 21.77 -1.16
C SER A 81 0.68 20.29 -1.06
N GLU A 82 1.97 19.96 -0.94
CA GLU A 82 2.34 18.74 -0.23
C GLU A 82 1.88 18.95 1.21
N SER A 83 0.62 18.62 1.51
CA SER A 83 0.18 18.47 2.87
C SER A 83 0.99 17.31 3.43
N GLN A 84 1.91 17.64 4.32
CA GLN A 84 2.75 16.72 5.09
C GLN A 84 1.93 15.89 6.11
N ASP A 85 0.62 15.77 5.90
CA ASP A 85 -0.25 14.93 6.70
C ASP A 85 -0.21 13.53 6.10
N THR A 86 0.60 12.68 6.71
CA THR A 86 0.63 11.26 6.43
C THR A 86 -0.79 10.72 6.68
N TYR A 87 -1.56 10.46 5.62
CA TYR A 87 -2.85 9.77 5.74
C TYR A 87 -2.73 8.49 6.56
N GLN A 88 -1.56 7.83 6.49
CA GLN A 88 -1.25 6.66 7.32
C GLN A 88 -1.25 6.98 8.82
N ASP A 89 -0.76 8.15 9.24
CA ASP A 89 -0.74 8.54 10.65
C ASP A 89 -2.13 8.88 11.16
N SER A 90 -2.97 9.56 10.37
CA SER A 90 -4.36 9.83 10.80
C SER A 90 -5.26 8.59 10.72
N ALA A 91 -5.08 7.73 9.72
CA ALA A 91 -5.87 6.50 9.57
C ALA A 91 -5.51 5.42 10.61
N THR A 92 -4.31 5.47 11.19
CA THR A 92 -3.89 4.59 12.29
C THR A 92 -3.88 5.29 13.65
N ALA A 93 -4.28 6.56 13.70
CA ALA A 93 -4.51 7.26 14.94
C ALA A 93 -5.53 6.48 15.77
N ARG A 94 -5.30 6.42 17.08
CA ARG A 94 -6.21 5.76 18.00
C ARG A 94 -7.57 6.45 17.88
N VAL A 95 -8.59 5.71 17.48
CA VAL A 95 -9.97 6.14 17.61
C VAL A 95 -10.28 6.07 19.10
N GLU A 96 -10.26 7.21 19.78
CA GLU A 96 -10.64 7.29 21.18
C GLU A 96 -12.17 7.21 21.27
N CYS A 97 -12.67 6.36 22.18
CA CYS A 97 -14.09 6.11 22.42
C CYS A 97 -14.88 7.37 22.82
N GLU A 98 -14.20 8.49 23.08
CA GLU A 98 -14.82 9.76 23.49
C GLU A 98 -15.74 10.37 22.41
N PHE A 99 -15.66 9.92 21.15
CA PHE A 99 -16.49 10.42 20.05
C PHE A 99 -17.71 9.54 19.71
N ASP A 100 -17.94 8.43 20.41
CA ASP A 100 -19.07 7.52 20.11
C ASP A 100 -20.42 7.99 20.71
N ASP A 101 -20.41 8.96 21.64
CA ASP A 101 -21.59 9.32 22.45
C ASP A 101 -22.36 10.57 22.01
N GLU A 102 -22.01 11.23 20.90
CA GLU A 102 -22.68 12.49 20.52
C GLU A 102 -23.94 12.31 19.65
N ALA A 103 -24.23 11.07 19.20
CA ALA A 103 -25.39 10.77 18.35
C ALA A 103 -26.64 10.28 19.10
N VAL A 104 -26.58 10.04 20.41
CA VAL A 104 -27.69 9.41 21.18
C VAL A 104 -28.47 10.41 22.07
N ALA A 105 -28.01 11.65 22.21
CA ALA A 105 -28.56 12.59 23.21
C ALA A 105 -29.69 13.52 22.73
N LEU A 106 -30.19 13.41 21.48
CA LEU A 106 -31.18 14.36 20.93
C LEU A 106 -32.60 13.81 20.69
N GLU A 107 -32.93 12.57 21.07
CA GLU A 107 -34.30 12.05 20.84
C GLU A 107 -35.22 11.95 22.08
N ASP A 108 -34.74 12.18 23.31
CA ASP A 108 -35.59 12.05 24.51
C ASP A 108 -36.13 13.39 25.05
N GLY A 109 -36.60 14.24 24.13
CA GLY A 109 -37.18 15.56 24.42
C GLY A 109 -38.65 15.72 24.01
N ILE A 110 -39.45 14.65 24.02
CA ILE A 110 -40.91 14.74 23.95
C ILE A 110 -41.44 14.08 25.22
N ASN A 111 -41.97 14.87 26.16
CA ASN A 111 -43.12 14.49 27.00
C ASN A 111 -43.67 15.72 27.77
N ASP A 112 -44.98 15.91 27.57
CA ASP A 112 -45.98 16.80 28.21
C ASP A 112 -45.84 18.32 28.15
#